data_AF-A0AAV6B935-F1
#
_entry.id   AF-A0AAV6B935-F1
#
_cell.length_a   1.000
_cell.length_b   1.000
_cell.length_c   1.000
_cell.angle_alpha   90.00
_cell.angle_beta   90.00
_cell.angle_gamma   90.00
#
_symmetry.space_group_name_H-M   'P 1'
#
loop_
_entity.id
_entity.type
_entity.pdbx_description
1 polymer ?
#
loop_
_entity_poly.entity_id
_entity_poly.type
_entity_poly.pdbx_seq_one_letter_code
_entity_poly.pdbx_strand_id
1 'polypeptide(L)'
;MRTLIIIAFSILLIGCGSRQPVAYTDGRSGVLDLTTNGTAACELHRVTLSTQTVDLEFGMKRLNPIDEARSRLFPHANEAYDTGWCMPPYERYARVFVCPRCTEARTLWITTNPIALR
;
A
#
# COMPACT_ATOMS: atom_id res chain seq x y z
N MET A 1 -23.44 54.35 18.78
CA MET A 1 -22.82 53.40 19.73
C MET A 1 -22.77 52.04 19.03
N ARG A 2 -21.81 51.66 18.18
CA ARG A 2 -20.33 51.66 18.20
C ARG A 2 -19.73 50.83 19.34
N THR A 3 -19.72 49.50 19.16
CA THR A 3 -18.71 48.64 19.78
C THR A 3 -18.35 47.50 18.81
N LEU A 4 -17.27 47.73 18.07
CA LEU A 4 -16.49 46.73 17.33
C LEU A 4 -15.67 45.93 18.35
N ILE A 5 -15.76 44.61 18.36
CA ILE A 5 -14.81 43.74 19.06
C ILE A 5 -14.09 42.91 17.99
N ILE A 6 -12.87 43.35 17.70
CA ILE A 6 -11.86 42.69 16.88
C ILE A 6 -11.14 41.74 17.82
N ILE A 7 -11.31 40.42 17.65
CA ILE A 7 -10.42 39.44 18.28
C ILE A 7 -9.60 38.81 17.17
N ALA A 8 -8.40 39.36 17.00
CA ALA A 8 -7.30 38.75 16.27
C ALA A 8 -6.78 37.58 17.12
N PHE A 9 -7.09 36.35 16.72
CA PHE A 9 -6.41 35.16 17.24
C PHE A 9 -5.48 34.62 16.16
N SER A 10 -4.35 35.32 16.02
CA SER A 10 -3.17 34.84 15.30
C SER A 10 -2.48 33.78 16.17
N ILE A 11 -2.87 32.52 16.00
CA ILE A 11 -2.05 31.38 16.47
C ILE A 11 -1.42 30.74 15.24
N LEU A 12 -0.21 31.19 14.93
CA LEU A 12 0.79 30.42 14.21
C LEU A 12 1.09 29.15 15.04
N LEU A 13 0.55 27.99 14.64
CA LEU A 13 1.15 26.71 15.01
C LEU A 13 2.00 26.22 13.85
N ILE A 14 3.27 26.57 14.01
CA ILE A 14 4.45 26.13 13.29
C ILE A 14 4.49 24.60 13.22
N GLY A 15 4.56 24.08 11.99
CA GLY A 15 5.31 22.88 11.63
C GLY A 15 4.80 21.54 12.13
N CYS A 16 3.80 20.95 11.46
CA CYS A 16 3.72 19.50 11.37
C CYS A 16 4.90 19.00 10.52
N GLY A 17 6.04 18.75 11.16
CA GLY A 17 7.13 17.99 10.56
C GLY A 17 6.62 16.59 10.21
N SER A 18 6.41 16.33 8.93
CA SER A 18 6.15 15.00 8.40
C SER A 18 7.40 14.15 8.63
N ARG A 19 7.44 13.41 9.74
CA ARG A 19 8.35 12.28 9.91
C ARG A 19 8.13 11.36 8.71
N GLN A 20 9.12 11.29 7.84
CA GLN A 20 9.16 10.24 6.82
C GLN A 20 9.20 8.91 7.56
N PRO A 21 8.25 8.01 7.29
CA PRO A 21 8.26 6.73 7.97
C PRO A 21 9.31 5.84 7.31
N VAL A 22 10.34 5.54 8.09
CA VAL A 22 11.36 4.56 7.73
C VAL A 22 10.68 3.19 7.82
N ALA A 23 10.66 2.42 6.73
CA ALA A 23 10.22 1.02 6.78
C ALA A 23 11.05 0.30 7.85
N TYR A 24 10.39 -0.14 8.92
CA TYR A 24 11.06 -0.84 10.01
C TYR A 24 11.29 -2.28 9.57
N THR A 25 12.52 -2.60 9.20
CA THR A 25 12.94 -3.99 9.06
C THR A 25 13.13 -4.55 10.47
N ASP A 26 12.24 -5.45 10.88
CA ASP A 26 12.55 -6.32 12.02
C ASP A 26 13.62 -7.30 11.53
N GLY A 27 14.89 -6.90 11.65
CA GLY A 27 16.05 -7.62 11.12
C GLY A 27 16.23 -9.06 11.63
N ARG A 28 15.30 -9.58 12.45
CA ARG A 28 15.25 -11.00 12.86
C ARG A 28 14.16 -11.82 12.19
N SER A 29 13.12 -11.21 11.63
CA SER A 29 11.92 -11.97 11.21
C SER A 29 11.93 -12.42 9.76
N GLY A 30 12.82 -11.88 8.90
CA GLY A 30 12.79 -12.16 7.45
C GLY A 30 11.50 -11.66 6.79
N VAL A 31 10.75 -10.79 7.46
CA VAL A 31 9.49 -10.19 7.01
C VAL A 31 9.66 -8.67 6.93
N LEU A 32 9.40 -8.11 5.76
CA LEU A 32 9.33 -6.67 5.52
C LEU A 32 7.94 -6.15 5.93
N ASP A 33 7.86 -5.27 6.93
CA ASP A 33 6.56 -4.72 7.38
C ASP A 33 6.15 -3.47 6.59
N LEU A 34 5.22 -3.66 5.65
CA LEU A 34 4.67 -2.60 4.81
C LEU A 34 3.37 -1.99 5.36
N THR A 35 2.97 -2.37 6.58
CA THR A 35 1.72 -1.88 7.20
C THR A 35 1.90 -0.63 8.05
N THR A 36 3.14 -0.25 8.38
CA THR A 36 3.49 0.81 9.34
C THR A 36 2.82 2.17 9.06
N ASN A 37 2.45 2.47 7.81
CA ASN A 37 1.81 3.75 7.41
C ASN A 37 0.54 3.58 6.60
N GLY A 38 0.03 2.36 6.49
CA GLY A 38 -1.19 2.10 5.76
C GLY A 38 -2.42 2.45 6.59
N THR A 39 -3.51 2.78 5.92
CA THR A 39 -4.83 2.83 6.56
C THR A 39 -5.39 1.42 6.64
N ALA A 40 -6.00 1.05 7.78
CA ALA A 40 -6.67 -0.25 7.94
C ALA A 40 -7.99 -0.38 7.15
N ALA A 41 -8.26 0.52 6.20
CA ALA A 41 -9.47 0.53 5.37
C ALA A 41 -9.08 0.70 3.89
N CYS A 42 -9.75 -0.06 3.02
CA CYS A 42 -9.56 0.03 1.56
C CYS A 42 -10.19 1.32 1.01
N GLU A 43 -9.42 2.12 0.28
CA GLU A 43 -9.86 3.36 -0.35
C GLU A 43 -10.92 3.14 -1.45
N LEU A 44 -10.85 2.00 -2.14
CA LEU A 44 -11.79 1.63 -3.21
C LEU A 44 -13.08 1.02 -2.66
N HIS A 45 -12.96 0.04 -1.77
CA HIS A 45 -14.08 -0.81 -1.34
C HIS A 45 -14.70 -0.39 -0.02
N ARG A 46 -14.06 0.51 0.74
CA ARG A 46 -14.50 1.01 2.06
C ARG A 46 -14.76 -0.11 3.07
N VAL A 47 -13.98 -1.18 3.00
CA VAL A 47 -13.98 -2.30 3.96
C VAL A 47 -12.67 -2.31 4.75
N THR A 48 -12.72 -2.88 5.96
CA THR A 48 -11.52 -3.11 6.77
C THR A 48 -10.57 -4.07 6.06
N LEU A 49 -9.28 -3.71 6.05
CA LEU A 49 -8.20 -4.54 5.51
C LEU A 49 -7.74 -5.54 6.59
N SER A 50 -7.38 -6.75 6.19
CA SER A 50 -6.71 -7.71 7.07
C SER A 50 -5.21 -7.71 6.80
N THR A 51 -4.41 -7.88 7.85
CA THR A 51 -2.96 -8.02 7.70
C THR A 51 -2.62 -9.45 7.29
N GLN A 52 -1.82 -9.62 6.24
CA GLN A 52 -1.33 -10.92 5.79
C GLN A 52 0.15 -10.88 5.46
N THR A 53 0.80 -12.05 5.52
CA THR A 53 2.17 -12.24 5.06
C THR A 53 2.14 -12.85 3.67
N VAL A 54 2.77 -12.20 2.71
CA VAL A 54 2.85 -12.61 1.30
C VAL A 54 4.32 -12.75 0.88
N ASP A 55 4.58 -13.51 -0.19
CA ASP A 55 5.93 -13.63 -0.75
C ASP A 55 6.40 -12.30 -1.33
N LEU A 56 7.71 -12.04 -1.27
CA LEU A 56 8.33 -10.93 -2.00
C LEU A 56 8.73 -11.36 -3.39
N GLU A 57 8.41 -10.53 -4.38
CA GLU A 57 8.97 -10.63 -5.71
C GLU A 57 9.96 -9.48 -5.97
N PHE A 58 11.00 -9.80 -6.72
CA PHE A 58 12.09 -8.90 -7.11
C PHE A 58 12.67 -9.36 -8.45
N GLY A 59 13.56 -8.56 -9.01
CA GLY A 59 14.24 -8.79 -10.28
C GLY A 59 13.64 -7.99 -11.44
N MET A 60 14.32 -8.06 -12.58
CA MET A 60 13.84 -7.44 -13.82
C MET A 60 12.72 -8.28 -14.42
N LYS A 61 11.49 -7.75 -14.40
CA LYS A 61 10.33 -8.37 -15.05
C LYS A 61 9.96 -7.63 -16.32
N ARG A 62 9.37 -8.36 -17.27
CA ARG A 62 8.68 -7.73 -18.39
C ARG A 62 7.39 -7.10 -17.86
N LEU A 63 7.11 -5.86 -18.26
CA LEU A 63 5.83 -5.21 -18.00
C LEU A 63 4.69 -6.02 -18.66
N ASN A 64 3.78 -6.51 -17.85
CA ASN A 64 2.58 -7.21 -18.26
C ASN A 64 1.34 -6.34 -18.02
N PRO A 65 0.24 -6.51 -18.77
CA PRO A 65 -0.98 -5.74 -18.54
C PRO A 65 -1.54 -5.86 -17.11
N ILE A 66 -1.24 -6.96 -16.41
CA ILE A 66 -1.63 -7.14 -15.02
C ILE A 66 -0.92 -6.16 -14.08
N ASP A 67 0.30 -5.73 -14.39
CA ASP A 67 1.06 -4.81 -13.54
C ASP A 67 0.42 -3.42 -13.53
N GLU A 68 -0.07 -2.97 -14.69
CA GLU A 68 -0.85 -1.73 -14.79
C GLU A 68 -2.20 -1.86 -14.11
N ALA A 69 -2.89 -2.99 -14.30
CA ALA A 69 -4.19 -3.25 -13.70
C ALA A 69 -4.12 -3.31 -12.17
N ARG A 70 -3.07 -3.93 -11.61
CA ARG A 70 -2.85 -4.08 -10.16
C ARG A 70 -2.95 -2.77 -9.42
N SER A 71 -2.14 -1.79 -9.83
CA SER A 71 -2.07 -0.48 -9.16
C SER A 71 -3.37 0.32 -9.21
N ARG A 72 -4.26 0.05 -10.19
CA ARG A 72 -5.47 0.84 -10.45
C ARG A 72 -6.75 0.16 -9.99
N LEU A 73 -6.86 -1.15 -10.20
CA LEU A 73 -8.11 -1.90 -10.07
C LEU A 73 -8.17 -2.72 -8.77
N PHE A 74 -7.02 -3.23 -8.31
CA PHE A 74 -6.97 -4.12 -7.15
C PHE A 74 -5.66 -3.93 -6.34
N PRO A 75 -5.38 -2.72 -5.83
CA PRO A 75 -4.10 -2.38 -5.20
C PRO A 75 -3.81 -3.17 -3.91
N HIS A 76 -4.84 -3.73 -3.27
CA HIS A 76 -4.72 -4.51 -2.02
C HIS A 76 -5.13 -5.98 -2.22
N ALA A 77 -4.88 -6.56 -3.40
CA ALA A 77 -5.14 -7.98 -3.63
C ALA A 77 -4.15 -8.87 -2.85
N ASN A 78 -4.58 -10.07 -2.48
CA ASN A 78 -3.70 -11.08 -1.91
C ASN A 78 -2.82 -11.71 -3.01
N GLU A 79 -1.66 -11.11 -3.26
CA GLU A 79 -0.65 -11.64 -4.18
C GLU A 79 0.76 -11.33 -3.66
N ALA A 80 1.77 -11.89 -4.32
CA ALA A 80 3.15 -11.60 -4.00
C ALA A 80 3.44 -10.10 -4.20
N TYR A 81 4.18 -9.53 -3.27
CA TYR A 81 4.47 -8.11 -3.25
C TYR A 81 5.70 -7.81 -4.11
N ASP A 82 5.49 -7.09 -5.20
CA ASP A 82 6.59 -6.63 -6.05
C ASP A 82 7.32 -5.45 -5.40
N THR A 83 8.57 -5.69 -5.01
CA THR A 83 9.43 -4.66 -4.40
C THR A 83 9.93 -3.63 -5.42
N GLY A 84 9.90 -3.94 -6.71
CA GLY A 84 10.58 -3.17 -7.75
C GLY A 84 12.12 -3.20 -7.63
N TRP A 85 12.69 -4.02 -6.75
CA TRP A 85 14.13 -4.12 -6.56
C TRP A 85 14.77 -5.05 -7.58
N CYS A 86 15.95 -4.69 -8.09
CA CYS A 86 16.68 -5.52 -9.05
C CYS A 86 17.33 -6.75 -8.39
N MET A 87 17.75 -6.63 -7.13
CA MET A 87 18.46 -7.66 -6.38
C MET A 87 17.56 -8.25 -5.29
N PRO A 88 17.71 -9.55 -4.95
CA PRO A 88 17.01 -10.16 -3.84
C PRO A 88 17.25 -9.41 -2.54
N PRO A 89 16.20 -9.06 -1.78
CA PRO A 89 16.37 -8.62 -0.42
C PRO A 89 16.73 -9.76 0.52
N TYR A 90 17.08 -9.42 1.75
CA TYR A 90 17.31 -10.40 2.80
C TYR A 90 15.98 -11.03 3.26
N GLU A 91 14.94 -10.21 3.34
CA GLU A 91 13.57 -10.63 3.63
C GLU A 91 13.00 -11.48 2.49
N ARG A 92 12.22 -12.51 2.84
CA ARG A 92 11.53 -13.36 1.84
C ARG A 92 10.04 -13.05 1.73
N TYR A 93 9.51 -12.40 2.75
CA TYR A 93 8.10 -12.14 2.89
C TYR A 93 7.85 -10.67 3.18
N ALA A 94 6.67 -10.19 2.84
CA ALA A 94 6.15 -8.91 3.27
C ALA A 94 4.88 -9.07 4.07
N ARG A 95 4.74 -8.29 5.13
CA ARG A 95 3.47 -8.08 5.81
C ARG A 95 2.75 -6.92 5.14
N VAL A 96 1.57 -7.17 4.58
CA VAL A 96 0.77 -6.21 3.81
C VAL A 96 -0.67 -6.14 4.30
N PHE A 97 -1.38 -5.08 3.92
CA PHE A 97 -2.82 -4.98 4.07
C PHE A 97 -3.53 -5.61 2.86
N VAL A 98 -4.49 -6.49 3.12
CA VAL A 98 -5.25 -7.23 2.11
C VAL A 98 -6.73 -6.87 2.17
N CYS A 99 -7.30 -6.57 1.02
CA CYS A 99 -8.73 -6.39 0.82
C CYS A 99 -9.33 -7.65 0.16
N PRO A 100 -10.36 -8.29 0.76
CA PRO A 100 -11.01 -9.44 0.13
C PRO A 100 -11.61 -9.07 -1.23
N ARG A 101 -12.19 -7.87 -1.36
CA ARG A 101 -12.82 -7.40 -2.62
C ARG A 101 -11.81 -7.08 -3.72
N CYS A 102 -10.61 -6.57 -3.38
CA CYS A 102 -9.53 -6.45 -4.37
C CYS A 102 -9.06 -7.83 -4.84
N THR A 103 -9.01 -8.82 -3.94
CA THR A 103 -8.61 -10.20 -4.29
C THR A 103 -9.62 -10.86 -5.23
N GLU A 104 -10.92 -10.67 -5.00
CA GLU A 104 -11.99 -11.08 -5.91
C GLU A 104 -11.88 -10.38 -7.27
N ALA A 105 -11.71 -9.06 -7.27
CA ALA A 105 -11.56 -8.27 -8.49
C ALA A 105 -10.35 -8.71 -9.33
N ARG A 106 -9.21 -9.00 -8.69
CA ARG A 106 -8.03 -9.56 -9.34
C ARG A 106 -8.32 -10.91 -9.97
N THR A 107 -8.94 -11.81 -9.22
CA THR A 107 -9.30 -13.16 -9.71
C THR A 107 -10.21 -13.05 -10.93
N LEU A 108 -11.24 -12.20 -10.87
CA LEU A 108 -12.13 -11.94 -11.99
C LEU A 108 -11.37 -11.34 -13.19
N TRP A 109 -10.47 -10.40 -12.96
CA TRP A 109 -9.68 -9.79 -14.03
C TRP A 109 -8.78 -10.82 -14.73
N ILE A 110 -8.09 -11.69 -13.98
CA ILE A 110 -7.25 -12.75 -14.55
C ILE A 110 -8.06 -13.73 -15.39
N THR A 111 -9.21 -14.17 -14.87
CA THR A 111 -10.08 -15.12 -15.59
C THR A 111 -10.65 -14.54 -16.88
N THR A 112 -10.89 -13.22 -16.92
CA THR A 112 -11.40 -12.51 -18.10
C THR A 112 -10.30 -12.03 -19.05
N ASN A 113 -9.04 -12.00 -18.60
CA ASN A 113 -7.88 -11.54 -19.39
C ASN A 113 -6.73 -12.57 -19.39
N PRO A 114 -6.93 -13.81 -19.86
CA PRO A 114 -5.93 -14.87 -19.75
C PRO A 114 -4.62 -14.61 -20.51
N ILE A 115 -4.64 -13.72 -21.51
CA ILE A 115 -3.44 -13.35 -22.29
C ILE A 115 -2.52 -12.43 -21.47
N ALA A 116 -3.03 -11.76 -20.44
CA ALA A 116 -2.27 -10.78 -19.66
C ALA A 116 -1.25 -11.40 -18.68
N LEU A 117 -1.19 -12.73 -18.58
CA LEU A 117 -0.21 -13.47 -17.78
C LEU A 117 0.96 -14.04 -18.60
N ARG A 118 1.00 -13.79 -19.93
CA ARG A 118 2.00 -14.38 -20.84
C ARG A 118 3.12 -13.42 -21.22
#